data_AF-A0A9E2AMY2-F1
#
_entry.id   AF-A0A9E2AMY2-F1
#
_cell.length_a   1.000
_cell.length_b   1.000
_cell.length_c   1.000
_cell.angle_alpha   90.00
_cell.angle_beta   90.00
_cell.angle_gamma   90.00
#
_symmetry.space_group_name_H-M   'P 1'
#
loop_
_entity.id
_entity.type
_entity.pdbx_description
1 polymer ?
#
loop_
_entity_poly.entity_id
_entity_poly.type
_entity_poly.pdbx_seq_one_letter_code
_entity_poly.pdbx_strand_id
1 'polypeptide(L)'
;MQNKSIFSALLFSLLMILGVQAQEFPGLDKSPMDAASFPSSYRESNKAIKIVYSRPQLKGRSLDKLAPKGEVWRTGANEAAELSLYTDMTLGGKDIKAGTYTFYVIPGEKEWTAIVSTDLNVWGSYFYNEANDVARISVPVKMGDESVEAFAMAFTEAENGVDLHLAWDKVRVSVPFKKK
;
A
#
# COMPACT_ATOMS: atom_id res chain seq x y z
N MET A 1 -25.03 -32.51 54.73
CA MET A 1 -24.19 -31.33 54.35
C MET A 1 -23.46 -31.50 53.01
N GLN A 2 -23.13 -32.71 52.54
CA GLN A 2 -22.37 -32.93 51.29
C GLN A 2 -23.06 -32.44 50.01
N ASN A 3 -24.39 -32.58 49.86
CA ASN A 3 -25.07 -32.26 48.60
C ASN A 3 -25.14 -30.75 48.27
N LYS A 4 -25.08 -29.86 49.28
CA LYS A 4 -25.11 -28.41 49.07
C LYS A 4 -23.81 -27.88 48.46
N SER A 5 -22.66 -28.50 48.79
CA SER A 5 -21.35 -28.13 48.26
C SER A 5 -21.17 -28.53 46.79
N ILE A 6 -21.71 -29.70 46.40
CA ILE A 6 -21.70 -30.17 45.00
C ILE A 6 -22.57 -29.27 44.12
N PHE A 7 -23.74 -28.85 44.63
CA PHE A 7 -24.65 -27.96 43.90
C PHE A 7 -24.04 -26.56 43.69
N SER A 8 -23.33 -26.01 44.69
CA SER A 8 -22.60 -24.74 44.52
C SER A 8 -21.44 -24.84 43.53
N ALA A 9 -20.69 -25.95 43.53
CA ALA A 9 -19.60 -26.15 42.58
C ALA A 9 -20.11 -26.28 41.13
N LEU A 10 -21.25 -26.95 40.92
CA LEU A 10 -21.92 -27.05 39.62
C LEU A 10 -22.49 -25.71 39.15
N LEU A 11 -23.00 -24.88 40.06
CA LEU A 11 -23.52 -23.55 39.72
C LEU A 11 -22.37 -22.60 39.32
N PHE A 12 -21.23 -22.70 40.01
CA PHE A 12 -20.05 -21.88 39.73
C PHE A 12 -19.37 -22.26 38.40
N SER A 13 -19.31 -23.56 38.06
CA SER A 13 -18.81 -24.00 36.76
C SER A 13 -19.76 -23.63 35.61
N LEU A 14 -21.08 -23.67 35.81
CA LEU A 14 -22.06 -23.20 34.83
C LEU A 14 -21.95 -21.68 34.56
N LEU A 15 -21.64 -20.90 35.59
CA LEU A 15 -21.40 -19.45 35.48
C LEU A 15 -20.12 -19.09 34.71
N MET A 16 -19.06 -19.91 34.78
CA MET A 16 -17.85 -19.67 33.97
C MET A 16 -18.04 -19.96 32.47
N ILE A 17 -18.98 -20.84 32.10
CA ILE A 17 -19.27 -21.18 30.70
C ILE A 17 -20.03 -20.03 29.99
N LEU A 18 -20.76 -19.20 30.75
CA LEU A 18 -21.50 -18.05 30.22
C LEU A 18 -20.62 -16.82 29.94
N GLY A 19 -19.34 -16.86 30.32
CA GLY A 19 -18.39 -15.75 30.17
C GLY A 19 -17.56 -15.76 28.89
N VAL A 20 -17.79 -16.69 27.96
CA VAL A 20 -17.08 -16.69 26.67
C VAL A 20 -17.65 -15.57 25.80
N GLN A 21 -17.11 -14.37 25.96
CA GLN A 21 -17.15 -13.36 24.89
C GLN A 21 -16.48 -14.00 23.68
N ALA A 22 -17.27 -14.39 22.67
CA ALA A 22 -16.70 -14.75 21.38
C ALA A 22 -15.88 -13.56 20.89
N GLN A 23 -14.61 -13.77 20.56
CA GLN A 23 -13.78 -12.72 19.99
C GLN A 23 -14.34 -12.37 18.61
N GLU A 24 -15.06 -11.25 18.50
CA GLU A 24 -15.47 -10.72 17.21
C GLU A 24 -14.24 -10.16 16.49
N PHE A 25 -13.92 -10.76 15.35
CA PHE A 25 -12.87 -10.25 14.47
C PHE A 25 -13.47 -9.20 13.52
N PRO A 26 -12.75 -8.11 13.21
CA PRO A 26 -13.21 -7.16 12.22
C PRO A 26 -13.36 -7.84 10.86
N GLY A 27 -14.35 -7.40 10.08
CA GLY A 27 -14.51 -7.81 8.68
C GLY A 27 -13.39 -7.27 7.79
N LEU A 28 -13.42 -7.64 6.51
CA LEU A 28 -12.45 -7.14 5.53
C LEU A 28 -12.52 -5.61 5.40
N ASP A 29 -11.36 -4.97 5.35
CA ASP A 29 -11.26 -3.52 5.12
C ASP A 29 -11.90 -3.13 3.77
N LYS A 30 -12.51 -1.95 3.70
CA LYS A 30 -13.15 -1.43 2.47
C LYS A 30 -12.14 -1.17 1.35
N SER A 31 -10.87 -1.00 1.70
CA SER A 31 -9.72 -0.79 0.85
C SER A 31 -8.61 -1.74 1.32
N PRO A 32 -8.75 -3.03 1.02
CA PRO A 32 -7.85 -4.05 1.55
C PRO A 32 -6.40 -3.74 1.17
N MET A 33 -5.51 -4.01 2.12
CA MET A 33 -4.07 -3.91 1.91
C MET A 33 -3.61 -5.03 0.98
N ASP A 34 -2.84 -4.65 -0.02
CA ASP A 34 -2.25 -5.53 -1.02
C ASP A 34 -0.73 -5.27 -1.09
N ALA A 35 -0.01 -6.17 -1.74
CA ALA A 35 1.42 -6.02 -1.95
C ALA A 35 1.83 -6.51 -3.33
N ALA A 36 2.67 -5.72 -4.00
CA ALA A 36 3.38 -6.16 -5.18
C ALA A 36 4.87 -6.29 -4.84
N SER A 37 5.56 -7.23 -5.48
CA SER A 37 7.01 -7.38 -5.34
C SER A 37 7.64 -7.87 -6.62
N PHE A 38 8.93 -7.62 -6.79
CA PHE A 38 9.71 -8.15 -7.90
C PHE A 38 10.96 -8.88 -7.39
N PRO A 39 11.27 -10.10 -7.89
CA PRO A 39 10.49 -10.89 -8.85
C PRO A 39 9.10 -11.27 -8.33
N SER A 40 8.10 -11.40 -9.21
CA SER A 40 6.68 -11.51 -8.82
C SER A 40 6.27 -12.86 -8.23
N SER A 41 7.02 -13.93 -8.51
CA SER A 41 6.76 -15.26 -7.96
C SER A 41 6.83 -15.26 -6.44
N TYR A 42 5.75 -15.65 -5.75
CA TYR A 42 5.73 -15.76 -4.29
C TYR A 42 6.72 -16.81 -3.72
N ARG A 43 7.27 -17.68 -4.57
CA ARG A 43 8.28 -18.69 -4.20
C ARG A 43 9.71 -18.14 -4.20
N GLU A 44 9.95 -16.98 -4.79
CA GLU A 44 11.25 -16.32 -4.76
C GLU A 44 11.39 -15.51 -3.47
N SER A 45 12.40 -15.83 -2.65
CA SER A 45 12.68 -15.11 -1.41
C SER A 45 13.52 -13.85 -1.63
N ASN A 46 14.36 -13.83 -2.66
CA ASN A 46 15.25 -12.71 -2.97
C ASN A 46 14.49 -11.67 -3.81
N LYS A 47 13.66 -10.88 -3.14
CA LYS A 47 13.02 -9.71 -3.74
C LYS A 47 14.03 -8.59 -3.91
N ALA A 48 13.93 -7.85 -5.01
CA ALA A 48 14.66 -6.61 -5.21
C ALA A 48 13.87 -5.40 -4.68
N ILE A 49 12.55 -5.43 -4.83
CA ILE A 49 11.64 -4.35 -4.46
C ILE A 49 10.29 -4.91 -4.04
N LYS A 50 9.62 -4.24 -3.11
CA LYS A 50 8.26 -4.53 -2.67
C LYS A 50 7.53 -3.23 -2.37
N ILE A 51 6.25 -3.15 -2.72
CA ILE A 51 5.37 -2.08 -2.31
C ILE A 51 4.14 -2.67 -1.60
N VAL A 52 3.78 -2.11 -0.45
CA VAL A 52 2.58 -2.43 0.32
C VAL A 52 1.66 -1.23 0.31
N TYR A 53 0.40 -1.43 -0.06
CA TYR A 53 -0.54 -0.32 -0.24
C TYR A 53 -1.98 -0.82 -0.08
N SER A 54 -2.86 0.03 0.44
CA SER A 54 -4.30 -0.25 0.42
C SER A 54 -4.94 0.16 -0.89
N ARG A 55 -5.90 -0.65 -1.36
CA ARG A 55 -6.55 -0.50 -2.67
C ARG A 55 -7.87 0.29 -2.59
N PRO A 56 -7.86 1.64 -2.73
CA PRO A 56 -9.10 2.38 -2.83
C PRO A 56 -9.90 1.95 -4.06
N GLN A 57 -11.22 1.94 -3.90
CA GLN A 57 -12.18 1.64 -4.96
C GLN A 57 -12.85 2.92 -5.44
N LEU A 58 -13.13 3.05 -6.73
CA LEU A 58 -13.82 4.23 -7.28
C LEU A 58 -15.21 4.35 -6.66
N LYS A 59 -16.00 3.26 -6.66
CA LYS A 59 -17.39 3.22 -6.20
C LYS A 59 -18.24 4.34 -6.81
N GLY A 60 -18.08 4.57 -8.11
CA GLY A 60 -18.75 5.64 -8.86
C GLY A 60 -18.22 7.05 -8.61
N ARG A 61 -17.15 7.22 -7.79
CA ARG A 61 -16.45 8.50 -7.64
C ARG A 61 -15.40 8.63 -8.74
N SER A 62 -15.16 9.86 -9.17
CA SER A 62 -14.07 10.16 -10.11
C SER A 62 -12.71 10.03 -9.44
N LEU A 63 -11.68 9.71 -10.24
CA LEU A 63 -10.31 9.52 -9.75
C LEU A 63 -9.76 10.79 -9.09
N ASP A 64 -10.00 11.96 -9.68
CA ASP A 64 -9.54 13.27 -9.18
C ASP A 64 -10.10 13.61 -7.79
N LYS A 65 -11.24 13.05 -7.41
CA LYS A 65 -11.78 13.20 -6.05
C LYS A 65 -11.00 12.40 -5.01
N LEU A 66 -10.34 11.31 -5.43
CA LEU A 66 -9.65 10.37 -4.55
C LEU A 66 -8.14 10.56 -4.56
N ALA A 67 -7.61 11.05 -5.68
CA ALA A 67 -6.23 11.43 -5.91
C ALA A 67 -6.23 12.81 -6.61
N PRO A 68 -6.33 13.91 -5.85
CA PRO A 68 -6.45 15.26 -6.40
C PRO A 68 -5.25 15.65 -7.26
N LYS A 69 -5.53 16.31 -8.39
CA LYS A 69 -4.50 16.80 -9.29
C LYS A 69 -3.69 17.92 -8.63
N GLY A 70 -2.37 17.87 -8.76
CA GLY A 70 -1.45 18.87 -8.22
C GLY A 70 -1.21 18.78 -6.70
N GLU A 71 -1.86 17.83 -6.02
CA GLU A 71 -1.67 17.60 -4.59
C GLU A 71 -0.93 16.28 -4.35
N VAL A 72 -0.18 16.22 -3.25
CA VAL A 72 0.48 14.97 -2.84
C VAL A 72 -0.58 13.98 -2.39
N TRP A 73 -0.56 12.81 -3.01
CA TRP A 73 -1.41 11.69 -2.67
C TRP A 73 -0.56 10.56 -2.06
N ARG A 74 -1.03 10.01 -0.94
CA ARG A 74 -0.47 8.84 -0.23
C ARG A 74 -0.38 7.55 -1.05
N THR A 75 -0.83 7.57 -2.30
CA THR A 75 -0.82 6.43 -3.23
C THR A 75 -1.56 5.20 -2.71
N GLY A 76 -2.74 5.41 -2.13
CA GLY A 76 -3.55 4.34 -1.55
C GLY A 76 -4.70 4.85 -0.69
N ALA A 77 -5.20 3.98 0.19
CA ALA A 77 -6.16 4.30 1.24
C ALA A 77 -5.52 4.11 2.63
N ASN A 78 -6.11 4.68 3.68
CA ASN A 78 -5.60 4.57 5.05
C ASN A 78 -4.15 5.11 5.18
N GLU A 79 -3.17 4.24 5.38
CA GLU A 79 -1.73 4.54 5.41
C GLU A 79 -1.17 4.89 4.01
N ALA A 80 -0.06 5.62 3.96
CA ALA A 80 0.67 5.81 2.71
C ALA A 80 1.35 4.52 2.24
N ALA A 81 1.53 4.39 0.93
CA ALA A 81 2.17 3.21 0.34
C ALA A 81 3.61 3.07 0.83
N GLU A 82 3.95 1.91 1.39
CA GLU A 82 5.28 1.61 1.88
C GLU A 82 6.10 0.92 0.80
N LEU A 83 7.26 1.49 0.47
CA LEU A 83 8.21 0.97 -0.51
C LEU A 83 9.43 0.40 0.21
N SER A 84 9.68 -0.89 0.02
CA SER A 84 10.90 -1.56 0.47
C SER A 84 11.83 -1.81 -0.72
N LEU A 85 13.03 -1.24 -0.66
CA LEU A 85 14.13 -1.51 -1.58
C LEU A 85 15.11 -2.46 -0.90
N TYR A 86 15.30 -3.67 -1.43
CA TYR A 86 16.22 -4.66 -0.87
C TYR A 86 17.63 -4.57 -1.45
N THR A 87 17.81 -3.73 -2.47
CA THR A 87 19.09 -3.35 -3.06
C THR A 87 19.07 -1.85 -3.32
N ASP A 88 20.25 -1.24 -3.42
CA ASP A 88 20.37 0.12 -3.94
C ASP A 88 19.74 0.20 -5.34
N MET A 89 19.01 1.30 -5.60
CA MET A 89 18.34 1.56 -6.87
C MET A 89 18.48 3.03 -7.25
N THR A 90 18.20 3.35 -8.51
CA THR A 90 18.18 4.73 -9.02
C THR A 90 16.79 5.07 -9.52
N LEU A 91 16.27 6.23 -9.11
CA LEU A 91 15.00 6.81 -9.57
C LEU A 91 15.25 8.24 -10.05
N GLY A 92 14.86 8.57 -11.28
CA GLY A 92 15.05 9.94 -11.80
C GLY A 92 16.50 10.44 -11.80
N GLY A 93 17.48 9.53 -11.88
CA GLY A 93 18.91 9.86 -11.79
C GLY A 93 19.42 10.09 -10.35
N LYS A 94 18.59 9.87 -9.33
CA LYS A 94 19.00 9.90 -7.92
C LYS A 94 19.18 8.48 -7.39
N ASP A 95 20.31 8.26 -6.75
CA ASP A 95 20.59 7.00 -6.06
C ASP A 95 19.83 6.95 -4.73
N ILE A 96 19.14 5.84 -4.51
CA ILE A 96 18.40 5.51 -3.30
C ILE A 96 19.04 4.26 -2.71
N LYS A 97 19.35 4.30 -1.42
CA LYS A 97 19.90 3.15 -0.71
C LYS A 97 18.83 2.08 -0.48
N ALA A 98 19.26 0.83 -0.30
CA ALA A 98 18.39 -0.19 0.25
C ALA A 98 17.80 0.29 1.59
N GLY A 99 16.49 0.11 1.77
CA GLY A 99 15.75 0.64 2.91
C GLY A 99 14.25 0.63 2.70
N THR A 100 13.52 1.07 3.72
CA THR A 100 12.07 1.27 3.69
C THR A 100 11.77 2.76 3.59
N TYR A 101 10.80 3.10 2.75
CA TYR A 101 10.41 4.45 2.38
C TYR A 101 8.90 4.55 2.23
N THR A 102 8.38 5.77 2.20
CA THR A 102 7.02 6.03 1.71
C THR A 102 7.06 6.39 0.23
N PHE A 103 6.10 5.87 -0.53
CA PHE A 103 5.89 6.17 -1.93
C PHE A 103 4.66 7.05 -2.13
N TYR A 104 4.90 8.30 -2.55
CA TYR A 104 3.86 9.26 -2.87
C TYR A 104 3.78 9.50 -4.38
N VAL A 105 2.64 10.00 -4.82
CA VAL A 105 2.50 10.55 -6.16
C VAL A 105 1.79 11.89 -6.11
N ILE A 106 2.18 12.81 -6.98
CA ILE A 106 1.38 14.00 -7.32
C ILE A 106 0.71 13.72 -8.67
N PRO A 107 -0.62 13.49 -8.71
CA PRO A 107 -1.35 13.31 -9.95
C PRO A 107 -1.34 14.58 -10.79
N GLY A 108 -1.21 14.43 -12.10
CA GLY A 108 -1.37 15.49 -13.08
C GLY A 108 -2.13 14.99 -14.30
N GLU A 109 -2.38 15.87 -15.27
CA GLU A 109 -3.16 15.52 -16.47
C GLU A 109 -2.36 14.71 -17.48
N LYS A 110 -1.12 15.13 -17.74
CA LYS A 110 -0.23 14.52 -18.73
C LYS A 110 0.86 13.69 -18.09
N GLU A 111 1.25 14.05 -16.87
CA GLU A 111 2.34 13.43 -16.14
C GLU A 111 1.97 13.33 -14.67
N TRP A 112 2.45 12.27 -14.03
CA TRP A 112 2.40 12.08 -12.59
C TRP A 112 3.81 12.21 -12.05
N THR A 113 3.96 12.80 -10.87
CA THR A 113 5.26 12.91 -10.21
C THR A 113 5.35 11.84 -9.12
N ALA A 114 6.22 10.84 -9.31
CA ALA A 114 6.49 9.82 -8.31
C ALA A 114 7.57 10.30 -7.34
N ILE A 115 7.36 10.04 -6.05
CA ILE A 115 8.21 10.54 -4.95
C ILE A 115 8.55 9.37 -4.03
N VAL A 116 9.82 9.27 -3.64
CA VAL A 116 10.29 8.40 -2.57
C VAL A 116 10.75 9.28 -1.42
N SER A 117 10.18 9.08 -0.23
CA SER A 117 10.42 9.88 0.97
C SER A 117 10.82 9.01 2.17
N THR A 118 11.61 9.56 3.08
CA THR A 118 11.98 8.94 4.36
C THR A 118 10.91 9.06 5.44
N ASP A 119 9.77 9.69 5.14
CA ASP A 119 8.59 9.61 6.00
C ASP A 119 8.18 8.15 6.18
N LEU A 120 7.85 7.72 7.40
CA LEU A 120 7.42 6.35 7.70
C LEU A 120 6.24 6.36 8.66
N ASN A 121 5.41 5.31 8.58
CA ASN A 121 4.22 5.12 9.44
C ASN A 121 3.25 6.31 9.40
N VAL A 122 3.07 6.89 8.21
CA VAL A 122 2.24 8.08 8.00
C VAL A 122 0.82 7.72 7.59
N TRP A 123 -0.14 8.41 8.19
CA TRP A 123 -1.55 8.29 7.84
C TRP A 123 -1.97 9.47 6.94
N GLY A 124 -2.49 9.19 5.75
CA GLY A 124 -2.83 10.28 4.82
C GLY A 124 -1.61 10.95 4.18
N SER A 125 -1.86 12.08 3.51
CA SER A 125 -0.80 12.96 2.96
C SER A 125 -0.43 14.12 3.91
N TYR A 126 -1.09 14.24 5.07
CA TYR A 126 -0.95 15.40 5.96
C TYR A 126 0.42 15.50 6.64
N PHE A 127 1.10 14.37 6.78
CA PHE A 127 2.42 14.26 7.38
C PHE A 127 3.56 14.30 6.35
N TYR A 128 3.22 14.47 5.07
CA TYR A 128 4.22 14.62 4.02
C TYR A 128 5.08 15.86 4.26
N ASN A 129 6.39 15.70 4.15
CA ASN A 129 7.35 16.78 4.18
C ASN A 129 8.32 16.67 3.00
N GLU A 130 8.29 17.63 2.07
CA GLU A 130 9.18 17.64 0.89
C GLU A 130 10.67 17.62 1.26
N ALA A 131 11.05 18.08 2.46
CA ALA A 131 12.43 18.00 2.93
C ALA A 131 12.92 16.55 3.15
N ASN A 132 12.00 15.59 3.24
CA ASN A 132 12.28 14.17 3.42
C ASN A 132 12.31 13.38 2.09
N ASP A 133 12.08 14.05 0.96
CA ASP A 133 12.18 13.45 -0.36
C ASP A 133 13.63 13.05 -0.68
N VAL A 134 13.84 11.77 -1.00
CA VAL A 134 15.16 11.26 -1.45
C VAL A 134 15.27 11.19 -2.97
N ALA A 135 14.13 11.04 -3.66
CA ALA A 135 14.09 11.03 -5.12
C ALA A 135 12.70 11.42 -5.64
N ARG A 136 12.68 12.03 -6.82
CA ARG A 136 11.47 12.45 -7.52
C ARG A 136 11.65 12.29 -9.03
N ILE A 137 10.62 11.84 -9.73
CA ILE A 137 10.61 11.73 -11.19
C ILE A 137 9.21 12.02 -11.75
N SER A 138 9.14 12.80 -12.83
CA SER A 138 7.92 12.93 -13.63
C SER A 138 7.83 11.80 -14.65
N VAL A 139 6.67 11.16 -14.73
CA VAL A 139 6.39 10.05 -15.65
C VAL A 139 5.08 10.29 -16.41
N PRO A 140 5.01 9.93 -17.70
CA PRO A 140 3.84 10.21 -18.50
C PRO A 140 2.63 9.37 -18.07
N VAL A 141 1.46 10.01 -18.10
CA VAL A 141 0.17 9.34 -17.98
C VAL A 141 -0.20 8.74 -19.33
N LYS A 142 -0.59 7.47 -19.32
CA LYS A 142 -1.24 6.81 -20.44
C LYS A 142 -2.68 6.49 -20.06
N MET A 143 -3.54 6.42 -21.08
CA MET A 143 -4.92 5.99 -20.92
C MET A 143 -5.07 4.56 -21.46
N GLY A 144 -5.60 3.67 -20.63
CA GLY A 144 -6.04 2.34 -21.03
C GLY A 144 -7.46 2.36 -21.58
N ASP A 145 -7.81 1.30 -22.30
CA ASP A 145 -9.14 1.15 -22.90
C ASP A 145 -10.20 0.86 -21.83
N GLU A 146 -9.84 0.03 -20.85
CA GLU A 146 -10.71 -0.42 -19.77
C GLU A 146 -10.42 0.27 -18.43
N SER A 147 -11.50 0.52 -17.69
CA SER A 147 -11.44 1.09 -16.34
C SER A 147 -11.05 0.02 -15.30
N VAL A 148 -10.11 0.36 -14.42
CA VAL A 148 -9.72 -0.45 -13.27
C VAL A 148 -10.42 0.09 -12.03
N GLU A 149 -11.37 -0.66 -11.47
CA GLU A 149 -12.21 -0.22 -10.35
C GLU A 149 -11.44 -0.06 -9.03
N ALA A 150 -10.62 -1.06 -8.68
CA ALA A 150 -9.80 -1.05 -7.48
C ALA A 150 -8.36 -0.71 -7.86
N PHE A 151 -7.82 0.37 -7.30
CA PHE A 151 -6.43 0.78 -7.54
C PHE A 151 -5.48 -0.40 -7.44
N ALA A 152 -4.59 -0.53 -8.42
CA ALA A 152 -3.68 -1.66 -8.53
C ALA A 152 -2.26 -1.18 -8.82
N MET A 153 -1.31 -1.91 -8.25
CA MET A 153 0.10 -1.81 -8.56
C MET A 153 0.67 -3.16 -8.95
N ALA A 154 1.60 -3.17 -9.90
CA ALA A 154 2.32 -4.36 -10.31
C ALA A 154 3.75 -4.00 -10.73
N PHE A 155 4.65 -4.97 -10.65
CA PHE A 155 6.02 -4.81 -11.16
C PHE A 155 6.23 -5.64 -12.42
N THR A 156 6.98 -5.10 -13.38
CA THR A 156 7.52 -5.87 -14.52
C THR A 156 9.02 -5.67 -14.62
N GLU A 157 9.71 -6.68 -15.15
CA GLU A 157 11.12 -6.56 -15.48
C GLU A 157 11.34 -5.46 -16.53
N ALA A 158 12.43 -4.71 -16.38
CA ALA A 158 12.90 -3.74 -17.35
C ALA A 158 14.40 -3.99 -17.62
N GLU A 159 14.91 -3.53 -18.77
CA GLU A 159 16.27 -3.83 -19.24
C GLU A 159 17.36 -3.62 -18.18
N ASN A 160 17.26 -2.55 -17.40
CA ASN A 160 18.21 -2.23 -16.32
C ASN A 160 17.51 -2.04 -14.96
N GLY A 161 16.46 -2.80 -14.68
CA GLY A 161 15.74 -2.69 -13.42
C GLY A 161 14.34 -3.25 -13.44
N VAL A 162 13.40 -2.48 -12.92
CA VAL A 162 12.01 -2.87 -12.74
C VAL A 162 11.12 -1.65 -12.90
N ASP A 163 9.99 -1.83 -13.58
CA ASP A 163 8.96 -0.81 -13.71
C ASP A 163 7.84 -1.09 -12.70
N LEU A 164 7.51 -0.09 -11.88
CA LEU A 164 6.32 -0.08 -11.04
C LEU A 164 5.15 0.51 -11.84
N HIS A 165 4.16 -0.29 -12.14
CA HIS A 165 2.94 0.13 -12.83
C HIS A 165 1.86 0.48 -11.81
N LEU A 166 1.23 1.63 -11.98
CA LEU A 166 0.04 2.07 -11.27
C LEU A 166 -1.13 2.10 -12.25
N ALA A 167 -2.27 1.52 -11.86
CA ALA A 167 -3.49 1.52 -12.64
C ALA A 167 -4.71 1.87 -11.78
N TRP A 168 -5.44 2.91 -12.17
CA TRP A 168 -6.73 3.24 -11.58
C TRP A 168 -7.64 3.93 -12.58
N ASP A 169 -8.91 3.55 -12.63
CA ASP A 169 -9.79 3.92 -13.73
C ASP A 169 -9.08 3.63 -15.07
N LYS A 170 -9.08 4.55 -16.03
CA LYS A 170 -8.33 4.42 -17.28
C LYS A 170 -6.88 4.89 -17.17
N VAL A 171 -6.47 5.51 -16.05
CA VAL A 171 -5.11 6.01 -15.89
C VAL A 171 -4.13 4.84 -15.73
N ARG A 172 -3.00 4.94 -16.43
CA ARG A 172 -1.84 4.04 -16.35
C ARG A 172 -0.59 4.87 -16.23
N VAL A 173 0.25 4.55 -15.26
CA VAL A 173 1.55 5.20 -15.02
C VAL A 173 2.60 4.13 -14.78
N SER A 174 3.78 4.28 -15.37
CA SER A 174 4.94 3.40 -15.13
C SER A 174 6.08 4.22 -14.52
N VAL A 175 6.60 3.77 -13.38
CA VAL A 175 7.68 4.40 -12.63
C VAL A 175 8.92 3.50 -12.70
N PRO A 176 9.98 3.91 -13.42
CA PRO A 176 11.16 3.08 -13.61
C PRO A 176 12.11 3.17 -12.41
N PHE A 177 12.37 2.02 -11.77
CA PHE A 177 13.44 1.84 -10.80
C PHE A 177 14.60 1.10 -11.44
N LYS A 178 15.76 1.75 -11.56
CA LYS A 178 16.94 1.14 -12.16
C LYS A 178 17.81 0.47 -11.11
N LYS A 179 18.45 -0.64 -11.47
CA LYS A 179 19.54 -1.21 -10.66
C LYS A 179 20.72 -0.24 -10.70
N LYS A 180 21.38 -0.11 -9.55
CA LYS A 180 22.64 0.62 -9.43
C LYS A 180 23.82 -0.22 -9.91
#